data_AF-A0A662CEF7-F1
#
_entry.id   AF-A0A662CEF7-F1
#
_cell.length_a   1.000
_cell.length_b   1.000
_cell.length_c   1.000
_cell.angle_alpha   90.00
_cell.angle_beta   90.00
_cell.angle_gamma   90.00
#
_symmetry.space_group_name_H-M   'P 1'
#
loop_
_entity.id
_entity.type
_entity.pdbx_description
1 polymer ?
#
loop_
_entity_poly.entity_id
_entity_poly.type
_entity_poly.pdbx_seq_one_letter_code
_entity_poly.pdbx_strand_id
1 'polypeptide(L)'
;MVGGSIYEGAFLGLSGFQVAQNWDVPALLIAVYDESLRSLDLVLDAWYRLGDRLLGVVVNKVPAHGRQVLLEEVVPFMERKGVKTLGIIAQDSKLQALSLEEILGITGGELLTTSPAGEVRVEGFLLGSMGLEAAVPYFRKGRGKALIAPADRADLMLAALECPISAIIVTEGLSPSESVIHRAEEKGVPVVLVDMDTLSAVELLDAKWGIVALSGKGKVARAVELVKASLDWEALLGALGV
;
A
#
# COMPACT_ATOMS: atom_id res chain seq x y z
N MET A 1 11.36 -16.65 -6.20
CA MET A 1 11.90 -15.33 -6.54
C MET A 1 10.99 -14.31 -5.89
N VAL A 2 11.49 -13.50 -4.95
CA VAL A 2 10.73 -12.39 -4.34
C VAL A 2 11.33 -11.11 -4.88
N GLY A 3 10.55 -10.36 -5.66
CA GLY A 3 10.96 -9.09 -6.25
C GLY A 3 10.53 -9.02 -7.72
N GLY A 4 9.54 -8.18 -7.98
CA GLY A 4 9.21 -7.76 -9.34
C GLY A 4 8.04 -8.45 -10.02
N SER A 5 7.62 -7.87 -11.14
CA SER A 5 6.66 -8.46 -12.07
C SER A 5 7.25 -9.72 -12.74
N ILE A 6 6.41 -10.68 -13.16
CA ILE A 6 6.86 -11.92 -13.82
C ILE A 6 7.67 -11.68 -15.13
N TYR A 7 7.59 -10.46 -15.68
CA TYR A 7 8.33 -10.01 -16.87
C TYR A 7 9.74 -9.45 -16.57
N GLU A 8 10.05 -9.11 -15.32
CA GLU A 8 11.35 -8.53 -14.97
C GLU A 8 12.49 -9.51 -15.23
N GLY A 9 13.63 -9.01 -15.74
CA GLY A 9 14.77 -9.87 -16.11
C GLY A 9 14.66 -10.52 -17.50
N ALA A 10 13.61 -10.25 -18.27
CA ALA A 10 13.44 -10.81 -19.62
C ALA A 10 14.62 -10.53 -20.56
N PHE A 11 15.21 -9.32 -20.50
CA PHE A 11 16.36 -8.96 -21.34
C PHE A 11 17.61 -9.81 -21.06
N LEU A 12 17.73 -10.34 -19.83
CA LEU A 12 18.82 -11.23 -19.40
C LEU A 12 18.49 -12.71 -19.60
N GLY A 13 17.29 -13.04 -20.08
CA GLY A 13 16.85 -14.43 -20.14
C GLY A 13 16.40 -15.00 -18.79
N LEU A 14 16.15 -14.16 -17.79
CA LEU A 14 15.88 -14.54 -16.40
C LEU A 14 14.50 -14.11 -15.89
N SER A 15 13.55 -13.86 -16.80
CA SER A 15 12.16 -13.58 -16.40
C SER A 15 11.53 -14.74 -15.65
N GLY A 16 10.50 -14.47 -14.85
CA GLY A 16 9.77 -15.51 -14.15
C GLY A 16 9.21 -16.58 -15.11
N PHE A 17 8.83 -16.19 -16.33
CA PHE A 17 8.48 -17.13 -17.40
C PHE A 17 9.64 -18.04 -17.80
N GLN A 18 10.81 -17.45 -18.05
CA GLN A 18 11.99 -18.20 -18.46
C GLN A 18 12.51 -19.08 -17.33
N VAL A 19 12.47 -18.62 -16.09
CA VAL A 19 12.85 -19.43 -14.92
C VAL A 19 11.90 -20.61 -14.76
N ALA A 20 10.59 -20.37 -14.81
CA ALA A 20 9.59 -21.44 -14.72
C ALA A 20 9.76 -22.48 -15.84
N GLN A 21 10.04 -22.02 -17.07
CA GLN A 21 10.23 -22.91 -18.22
C GLN A 21 11.57 -23.64 -18.19
N ASN A 22 12.68 -22.95 -17.92
CA ASN A 22 14.03 -23.53 -17.99
C ASN A 22 14.29 -24.54 -16.88
N TRP A 23 13.67 -24.34 -15.71
CA TRP A 23 13.85 -25.21 -14.55
C TRP A 23 12.66 -26.12 -14.27
N ASP A 24 11.63 -26.07 -15.13
CA ASP A 24 10.39 -26.83 -15.04
C ASP A 24 9.76 -26.79 -13.64
N VAL A 25 9.64 -25.57 -13.10
CA VAL A 25 9.10 -25.36 -11.76
C VAL A 25 7.66 -24.81 -11.83
N PRO A 26 6.79 -25.21 -10.89
CA PRO A 26 5.46 -24.65 -10.79
C PRO A 26 5.48 -23.17 -10.38
N ALA A 27 4.47 -22.44 -10.81
CA ALA A 27 4.30 -21.01 -10.56
C ALA A 27 2.94 -20.73 -9.91
N LEU A 28 2.96 -19.85 -8.90
CA LEU A 28 1.76 -19.24 -8.30
C LEU A 28 1.80 -17.75 -8.61
N LEU A 29 0.73 -17.22 -9.21
CA LEU A 29 0.65 -15.79 -9.52
C LEU A 29 -0.04 -15.04 -8.37
N ILE A 30 0.49 -13.86 -8.05
CA ILE A 30 -0.14 -12.92 -7.12
C ILE A 30 -0.54 -11.69 -7.93
N ALA A 31 -1.84 -11.51 -8.15
CA ALA A 31 -2.40 -10.35 -8.82
C ALA A 31 -2.81 -9.30 -7.79
N VAL A 32 -2.37 -8.05 -7.94
CA VAL A 32 -2.86 -6.95 -7.08
C VAL A 32 -4.13 -6.41 -7.70
N TYR A 33 -5.23 -6.39 -6.95
CA TYR A 33 -6.50 -5.87 -7.43
C TYR A 33 -6.39 -4.40 -7.84
N ASP A 34 -6.94 -4.09 -9.00
CA ASP A 34 -7.13 -2.74 -9.52
C ASP A 34 -8.54 -2.62 -10.11
N GLU A 35 -9.18 -1.46 -9.97
CA GLU A 35 -10.56 -1.29 -10.46
C GLU A 35 -10.70 -1.43 -11.97
N SER A 36 -9.62 -1.19 -12.73
CA SER A 36 -9.59 -1.42 -14.18
C SER A 36 -9.40 -2.88 -14.57
N LEU A 37 -9.23 -3.79 -13.60
CA LEU A 37 -9.00 -5.22 -13.78
C LEU A 37 -7.79 -5.58 -14.67
N ARG A 38 -6.86 -4.65 -14.90
CA ARG A 38 -5.70 -4.84 -15.77
C ARG A 38 -4.77 -5.94 -15.27
N SER A 39 -4.65 -6.07 -13.95
CA SER A 39 -3.91 -7.15 -13.32
C SER A 39 -4.42 -8.54 -13.72
N LEU A 40 -5.71 -8.68 -14.01
CA LEU A 40 -6.33 -9.94 -14.42
C LEU A 40 -6.06 -10.26 -15.89
N ASP A 41 -5.94 -9.25 -16.76
CA ASP A 41 -5.49 -9.45 -18.14
C ASP A 41 -4.06 -10.02 -18.16
N LEU A 42 -3.19 -9.52 -17.29
CA LEU A 42 -1.83 -10.05 -17.13
C LEU A 42 -1.81 -11.50 -16.61
N VAL A 43 -2.77 -11.88 -15.77
CA VAL A 43 -2.92 -13.28 -15.33
C VAL A 43 -3.27 -14.18 -16.51
N LEU A 44 -4.14 -13.73 -17.42
CA LEU A 44 -4.48 -14.50 -18.61
C LEU A 44 -3.32 -14.65 -19.60
N ASP A 45 -2.55 -13.58 -19.83
CA ASP A 45 -1.30 -13.67 -20.62
C ASP A 45 -0.33 -14.67 -19.96
N ALA A 46 -0.16 -14.55 -18.65
CA ALA A 46 0.74 -15.41 -17.92
C ALA A 46 0.31 -16.88 -17.95
N TRP A 47 -1.00 -17.15 -17.82
CA TRP A 47 -1.58 -18.47 -17.97
C TRP A 47 -1.27 -19.07 -19.35
N TYR A 48 -1.47 -18.31 -20.43
CA TYR A 48 -1.18 -18.79 -21.78
C TYR A 48 0.28 -19.19 -21.97
N ARG A 49 1.21 -18.48 -21.32
CA ARG A 49 2.66 -18.69 -21.46
C ARG A 49 3.22 -19.74 -20.50
N LEU A 50 2.68 -19.82 -19.28
CA LEU A 50 3.11 -20.79 -18.27
C LEU A 50 2.52 -22.18 -18.53
N GLY A 51 1.30 -22.25 -19.07
CA GLY A 51 0.58 -23.50 -19.30
C GLY A 51 0.38 -24.27 -17.99
N ASP A 52 0.66 -25.58 -18.02
CA ASP A 52 0.46 -26.49 -16.89
C ASP A 52 1.34 -26.18 -15.68
N ARG A 53 2.35 -25.32 -15.82
CA ARG A 53 3.15 -24.85 -14.68
C ARG A 53 2.40 -23.86 -13.80
N LEU A 54 1.33 -23.24 -14.27
CA LEU A 54 0.54 -22.31 -13.44
C LEU A 54 -0.38 -23.11 -12.49
N LEU A 55 -0.04 -23.12 -11.20
CA LEU A 55 -0.87 -23.74 -10.16
C LEU A 55 -2.19 -23.00 -9.95
N GLY A 56 -2.17 -21.68 -10.15
CA GLY A 56 -3.31 -20.81 -9.98
C GLY A 56 -2.91 -19.37 -9.65
N VAL A 57 -3.91 -18.57 -9.29
CA VAL A 57 -3.77 -17.15 -8.97
C VAL A 57 -4.32 -16.84 -7.58
N VAL A 58 -3.63 -15.97 -6.85
CA VAL A 58 -4.13 -15.30 -5.64
C VAL A 58 -4.36 -13.83 -5.98
N VAL A 59 -5.57 -13.33 -5.73
CA VAL A 59 -5.88 -11.90 -5.88
C VAL A 59 -5.68 -11.22 -4.53
N ASN A 60 -4.79 -10.25 -4.48
CA ASN A 60 -4.36 -9.56 -3.27
C ASN A 60 -4.81 -8.10 -3.23
N LYS A 61 -4.86 -7.51 -2.03
CA LYS A 61 -5.28 -6.13 -1.76
C LYS A 61 -6.68 -5.80 -2.27
N VAL A 62 -7.63 -6.73 -2.11
CA VAL A 62 -9.01 -6.55 -2.58
C VAL A 62 -9.80 -5.65 -1.61
N PRO A 63 -10.27 -4.47 -2.04
CA PRO A 63 -11.12 -3.63 -1.22
C PRO A 63 -12.53 -4.23 -1.07
N ALA A 64 -13.26 -3.80 -0.05
CA ALA A 64 -14.58 -4.36 0.26
C ALA A 64 -15.56 -4.31 -0.93
N HIS A 65 -15.56 -3.22 -1.70
CA HIS A 65 -16.43 -3.06 -2.87
C HIS A 65 -16.04 -3.94 -4.05
N GLY A 66 -14.75 -4.26 -4.20
CA GLY A 66 -14.25 -5.12 -5.29
C GLY A 66 -14.51 -6.61 -5.07
N ARG A 67 -14.75 -7.02 -3.81
CA ARG A 67 -14.87 -8.44 -3.45
C ARG A 67 -16.04 -9.15 -4.14
N GLN A 68 -17.20 -8.49 -4.23
CA GLN A 68 -18.39 -9.10 -4.81
C GLN A 68 -18.19 -9.38 -6.31
N VAL A 69 -17.73 -8.39 -7.07
CA VAL A 69 -17.41 -8.53 -8.50
C VAL A 69 -16.40 -9.64 -8.74
N LEU A 70 -15.37 -9.76 -7.89
CA LEU A 70 -14.41 -10.85 -8.03
C LEU A 70 -15.05 -12.23 -7.87
N LEU A 71 -15.89 -12.42 -6.85
CA LEU A 71 -16.51 -13.71 -6.55
C LEU A 71 -17.59 -14.09 -7.57
N GLU A 72 -18.39 -13.13 -8.04
CA GLU A 72 -19.54 -13.39 -8.89
C GLU A 72 -19.19 -13.42 -10.39
N GLU A 73 -18.17 -12.68 -10.82
CA GLU A 73 -17.84 -12.53 -12.24
C GLU A 73 -16.45 -13.07 -12.59
N VAL A 74 -15.43 -12.62 -11.88
CA VAL A 74 -14.03 -12.90 -12.25
C VAL A 74 -13.64 -14.34 -11.95
N VAL A 75 -13.89 -14.84 -10.74
CA VAL A 75 -13.51 -16.20 -10.35
C VAL A 75 -14.17 -17.23 -11.27
N PRO A 76 -15.50 -17.18 -11.53
CA PRO A 76 -16.12 -18.09 -12.47
C PRO A 76 -15.57 -17.98 -13.89
N PHE A 77 -15.18 -16.78 -14.33
CA PHE A 77 -14.56 -16.59 -15.64
C PHE A 77 -13.18 -17.26 -15.72
N MET A 78 -12.32 -17.06 -14.71
CA MET A 78 -10.99 -17.66 -14.63
C MET A 78 -11.08 -19.18 -14.59
N GLU A 79 -12.00 -19.73 -13.80
CA GLU A 79 -12.22 -21.18 -13.71
C GLU A 79 -12.68 -21.78 -15.05
N ARG A 80 -13.56 -21.10 -15.80
CA ARG A 80 -13.95 -21.53 -17.16
C ARG A 80 -12.78 -21.54 -18.14
N LYS A 81 -11.75 -20.71 -17.91
CA LYS A 81 -10.51 -20.71 -18.68
C LYS A 81 -9.50 -21.76 -18.19
N GLY A 82 -9.79 -22.47 -17.10
CA GLY A 82 -8.86 -23.43 -16.49
C GLY A 82 -7.83 -22.77 -15.56
N VAL A 83 -8.02 -21.50 -15.19
CA VAL A 83 -7.18 -20.81 -14.21
C VAL A 83 -7.83 -20.94 -12.84
N LYS A 84 -7.20 -21.70 -11.95
CA LYS A 84 -7.68 -21.86 -10.57
C LYS A 84 -7.42 -20.60 -9.75
N THR A 85 -8.45 -20.06 -9.09
CA THR A 85 -8.26 -18.99 -8.10
C THR A 85 -8.04 -19.64 -6.73
N LEU A 86 -6.82 -19.53 -6.20
CA LEU A 86 -6.41 -20.18 -4.95
C LEU A 86 -6.64 -19.30 -3.71
N GLY A 87 -7.03 -18.04 -3.88
CA GLY A 87 -7.36 -17.18 -2.75
C GLY A 87 -7.67 -15.75 -3.14
N ILE A 88 -8.43 -15.08 -2.27
CA ILE A 88 -8.76 -13.66 -2.37
C ILE A 88 -8.42 -13.01 -1.04
N ILE A 89 -7.29 -12.30 -1.00
CA ILE A 89 -6.80 -11.60 0.20
C ILE A 89 -7.38 -10.18 0.21
N ALA A 90 -8.17 -9.89 1.23
CA ALA A 90 -8.72 -8.57 1.45
C ALA A 90 -7.63 -7.54 1.74
N GLN A 91 -7.85 -6.31 1.32
CA GLN A 91 -7.06 -5.17 1.76
C GLN A 91 -7.24 -4.97 3.27
N ASP A 92 -6.13 -4.86 4.00
CA ASP A 92 -6.12 -4.59 5.44
C ASP A 92 -5.38 -3.27 5.69
N SER A 93 -6.09 -2.29 6.25
CA SER A 93 -5.54 -0.95 6.47
C SER A 93 -4.41 -0.94 7.50
N LYS A 94 -4.39 -1.88 8.44
CA LYS A 94 -3.32 -2.01 9.44
C LYS A 94 -2.01 -2.47 8.82
N LEU A 95 -2.08 -3.23 7.72
CA LEU A 95 -0.91 -3.65 6.95
C LEU A 95 -0.37 -2.57 6.00
N GLN A 96 -1.17 -1.53 5.73
CA GLN A 96 -0.78 -0.43 4.85
C GLN A 96 -0.35 0.81 5.62
N ALA A 97 -0.72 0.93 6.89
CA ALA A 97 -0.39 2.09 7.71
C ALA A 97 1.10 2.19 8.04
N LEU A 98 1.70 3.37 7.84
CA LEU A 98 3.00 3.73 8.39
C LEU A 98 2.83 4.29 9.81
N SER A 99 3.72 3.87 10.70
CA SER A 99 3.91 4.48 12.01
C SER A 99 4.71 5.78 11.88
N LEU A 100 4.65 6.63 12.92
CA LEU A 100 5.47 7.84 12.97
C LEU A 100 6.98 7.54 12.88
N GLU A 101 7.43 6.47 13.55
CA GLU A 101 8.83 6.03 13.50
C GLU A 101 9.25 5.58 12.08
N GLU A 102 8.39 4.85 11.37
CA GLU A 102 8.64 4.46 9.98
C GLU A 102 8.71 5.71 9.08
N ILE A 103 7.84 6.70 9.28
CA ILE A 103 7.87 7.97 8.52
C ILE A 103 9.18 8.71 8.78
N LEU A 104 9.57 8.92 10.04
CA LEU A 104 10.82 9.59 10.42
C LEU A 104 12.04 8.85 9.85
N GLY A 105 12.04 7.52 9.92
CA GLY A 105 13.12 6.70 9.37
C GLY A 105 13.22 6.71 7.84
N ILE A 106 12.09 6.84 7.14
CA ILE A 106 12.06 6.95 5.67
C ILE A 106 12.53 8.33 5.23
N THR A 107 12.01 9.39 5.86
CA THR A 107 12.22 10.78 5.41
C THR A 107 13.46 11.43 6.02
N GLY A 108 14.01 10.87 7.09
CA GLY A 108 15.03 11.54 7.90
C GLY A 108 14.50 12.77 8.63
N GLY A 109 13.18 12.87 8.79
CA GLY A 109 12.52 14.06 9.33
C GLY A 109 12.74 14.28 10.83
N GLU A 110 12.52 15.52 11.25
CA GLU A 110 12.55 15.95 12.64
C GLU A 110 11.13 16.11 13.18
N LEU A 111 10.86 15.60 14.39
CA LEU A 111 9.57 15.79 15.04
C LEU A 111 9.55 17.13 15.78
N LEU A 112 8.65 18.04 15.38
CA LEU A 112 8.51 19.37 15.97
C LEU A 112 7.56 19.44 17.18
N THR A 113 6.80 18.36 17.41
CA THR A 113 5.87 18.23 18.54
C THR A 113 6.44 17.28 19.60
N THR A 114 6.21 17.58 20.87
CA THR A 114 6.79 16.90 22.02
C THR A 114 6.21 15.52 22.32
N SER A 115 4.99 15.20 21.89
CA SER A 115 4.49 13.81 21.95
C SER A 115 3.22 13.61 21.13
N PRO A 116 3.10 12.55 20.31
CA PRO A 116 1.80 12.19 19.77
C PRO A 116 0.90 11.61 20.88
N ALA A 117 -0.40 11.92 20.81
CA ALA A 117 -1.41 11.22 21.59
C ALA A 117 -1.63 9.81 20.98
N GLY A 118 -0.76 8.86 21.30
CA GLY A 118 -0.91 7.44 20.95
C GLY A 118 -0.11 6.94 19.72
N GLU A 119 -0.36 5.69 19.34
CA GLU A 119 0.27 5.04 18.16
C GLU A 119 -0.28 5.66 16.86
N VAL A 120 0.40 6.69 16.36
CA VAL A 120 0.11 7.32 15.06
C VAL A 120 0.19 6.28 13.95
N ARG A 121 -0.86 6.22 13.13
CA ARG A 121 -0.95 5.34 11.96
C ARG A 121 -1.43 6.14 10.75
N VAL A 122 -0.58 6.20 9.74
CA VAL A 122 -0.83 6.89 8.48
C VAL A 122 -1.11 5.86 7.40
N GLU A 123 -2.37 5.74 7.00
CA GLU A 123 -2.95 4.89 5.95
C GLU A 123 -2.98 5.57 4.57
N GLY A 124 -2.60 6.83 4.47
CA GLY A 124 -2.40 7.51 3.19
C GLY A 124 -2.02 8.98 3.35
N PHE A 125 -1.77 9.64 2.23
CA PHE A 125 -1.35 11.04 2.21
C PHE A 125 -2.36 11.95 1.50
N LEU A 126 -2.43 13.20 1.95
CA LEU A 126 -3.13 14.30 1.32
C LEU A 126 -2.10 15.37 0.96
N LEU A 127 -2.14 15.85 -0.27
CA LEU A 127 -1.19 16.85 -0.74
C LEU A 127 -1.77 18.25 -0.57
N GLY A 128 -1.04 19.10 0.13
CA GLY A 128 -1.35 20.51 0.34
C GLY A 128 -1.02 21.40 -0.86
N SER A 129 -0.95 20.85 -2.07
CA SER A 129 -0.73 21.61 -3.31
C SER A 129 -2.00 22.31 -3.83
N MET A 130 -3.16 21.97 -3.28
CA MET A 130 -4.45 22.56 -3.65
C MET A 130 -4.86 23.74 -2.77
N GLY A 131 -5.80 24.56 -3.25
CA GLY A 131 -6.40 25.64 -2.45
C GLY A 131 -7.23 25.10 -1.28
N LEU A 132 -7.37 25.89 -0.21
CA LEU A 132 -8.03 25.50 1.03
C LEU A 132 -9.45 24.95 0.82
N GLU A 133 -10.28 25.64 0.04
CA GLU A 133 -11.67 25.26 -0.23
C GLU A 133 -11.77 23.88 -0.91
N ALA A 134 -10.82 23.58 -1.81
CA ALA A 134 -10.74 22.30 -2.49
C ALA A 134 -10.25 21.18 -1.55
N ALA A 135 -9.48 21.50 -0.52
CA ALA A 135 -8.88 20.54 0.41
C ALA A 135 -9.86 20.04 1.49
N VAL A 136 -10.79 20.89 1.95
CA VAL A 136 -11.71 20.56 3.07
C VAL A 136 -12.50 19.26 2.87
N PRO A 137 -13.07 18.95 1.69
CA PRO A 137 -13.76 17.67 1.46
C PRO A 137 -12.84 16.45 1.64
N TYR A 138 -11.55 16.58 1.30
CA TYR A 138 -10.56 15.51 1.46
C TYR A 138 -10.16 15.34 2.92
N PHE A 139 -10.01 16.43 3.68
CA PHE A 139 -9.73 16.37 5.11
C PHE A 139 -10.84 15.70 5.91
N ARG A 140 -12.12 15.96 5.57
CA ARG A 140 -13.26 15.30 6.22
C ARG A 140 -13.29 13.78 5.99
N LYS A 141 -12.80 13.32 4.84
CA LYS A 141 -12.61 11.89 4.52
C LYS A 141 -11.24 11.35 4.99
N GLY A 142 -10.47 12.17 5.69
CA GLY A 142 -9.04 11.97 5.95
C GLY A 142 -8.68 11.16 7.20
N ARG A 143 -9.60 10.36 7.75
CA ARG A 143 -9.25 9.43 8.85
C ARG A 143 -8.07 8.57 8.42
N GLY A 144 -7.06 8.47 9.29
CA GLY A 144 -5.85 7.72 9.00
C GLY A 144 -4.91 8.41 8.00
N LYS A 145 -5.18 9.62 7.50
CA LYS A 145 -4.30 10.28 6.52
C LYS A 145 -3.34 11.27 7.16
N ALA A 146 -2.21 11.52 6.50
CA ALA A 146 -1.30 12.62 6.83
C ALA A 146 -1.34 13.70 5.76
N LEU A 147 -1.24 14.98 6.15
CA LEU A 147 -1.08 16.09 5.21
C LEU A 147 0.40 16.28 4.91
N ILE A 148 0.76 16.40 3.63
CA ILE A 148 2.09 16.84 3.19
C ILE A 148 1.93 18.23 2.59
N ALA A 149 2.59 19.24 3.16
CA ALA A 149 2.49 20.61 2.67
C ALA A 149 3.75 21.44 2.96
N PRO A 150 4.05 22.46 2.15
CA PRO A 150 5.09 23.45 2.48
C PRO A 150 4.70 24.29 3.71
N ALA A 151 5.70 24.88 4.36
CA ALA A 151 5.53 25.66 5.59
C ALA A 151 4.65 26.92 5.43
N ASP A 152 4.59 27.49 4.23
CA ASP A 152 3.81 28.68 3.93
C ASP A 152 2.29 28.43 3.89
N ARG A 153 1.85 27.15 3.89
CA ARG A 153 0.45 26.72 3.91
C ARG A 153 -0.12 26.56 5.31
N ALA A 154 0.11 27.56 6.18
CA ALA A 154 -0.45 27.58 7.54
C ALA A 154 -1.98 27.49 7.56
N ASP A 155 -2.64 28.07 6.56
CA ASP A 155 -4.09 28.01 6.36
C ASP A 155 -4.59 26.56 6.23
N LEU A 156 -3.92 25.75 5.39
CA LEU A 156 -4.25 24.34 5.22
C LEU A 156 -3.96 23.52 6.46
N MET A 157 -2.81 23.75 7.09
CA MET A 157 -2.41 23.00 8.27
C MET A 157 -3.40 23.21 9.42
N LEU A 158 -3.80 24.45 9.68
CA LEU A 158 -4.81 24.76 10.69
C LEU A 158 -6.17 24.13 10.36
N ALA A 159 -6.61 24.17 9.10
CA ALA A 159 -7.85 23.54 8.69
C ALA A 159 -7.81 22.00 8.81
N ALA A 160 -6.65 21.40 8.51
CA ALA A 160 -6.42 19.97 8.66
C ALA A 160 -6.45 19.52 10.13
N LEU A 161 -5.94 20.34 11.05
CA LEU A 161 -5.99 20.10 12.50
C LEU A 161 -7.41 20.14 13.09
N GLU A 162 -8.38 20.71 12.37
CA GLU A 162 -9.81 20.63 12.73
C GLU A 162 -10.51 19.38 12.17
N CYS A 163 -9.79 18.55 11.40
CA CYS A 163 -10.28 17.31 10.80
C CYS A 163 -9.58 16.10 11.43
N PRO A 164 -10.06 14.86 11.20
CA PRO A 164 -9.47 13.66 11.78
C PRO A 164 -8.19 13.24 11.05
N ILE A 165 -7.16 14.09 11.07
CA ILE A 165 -5.85 13.84 10.46
C ILE A 165 -4.90 13.16 11.45
N SER A 166 -3.99 12.34 10.94
CA SER A 166 -3.08 11.51 11.75
C SER A 166 -1.70 12.12 11.95
N ALA A 167 -1.24 12.96 11.01
CA ALA A 167 0.03 13.67 11.09
C ALA A 167 0.05 14.83 10.08
N ILE A 168 0.97 15.78 10.29
CA ILE A 168 1.34 16.80 9.30
C ILE A 168 2.83 16.63 9.00
N ILE A 169 3.17 16.61 7.72
CA ILE A 169 4.53 16.55 7.20
C ILE A 169 4.80 17.88 6.49
N VAL A 170 5.71 18.67 7.04
CA VAL A 170 6.09 19.98 6.54
C VAL A 170 7.35 19.85 5.70
N THR A 171 7.27 20.28 4.44
CA THR A 171 8.34 20.11 3.45
C THR A 171 9.21 21.35 3.33
N GLU A 172 10.30 21.24 2.56
CA GLU A 172 11.23 22.33 2.22
C GLU A 172 12.13 22.82 3.38
N GLY A 173 12.21 22.05 4.48
CA GLY A 173 13.10 22.37 5.60
C GLY A 173 12.72 23.63 6.40
N LEU A 174 11.63 24.30 6.05
CA LEU A 174 11.13 25.47 6.76
C LEU A 174 10.17 25.06 7.88
N SER A 175 10.41 25.55 9.08
CA SER A 175 9.48 25.33 10.20
C SER A 175 8.15 26.03 9.94
N PRO A 176 7.00 25.41 10.23
CA PRO A 176 5.71 26.08 10.21
C PRO A 176 5.65 27.13 11.32
N SER A 177 4.62 27.99 11.28
CA SER A 177 4.39 28.99 12.33
C SER A 177 4.14 28.36 13.70
N GLU A 178 4.52 29.05 14.77
CA GLU A 178 4.28 28.59 16.15
C GLU A 178 2.80 28.30 16.42
N SER A 179 1.89 29.04 15.79
CA SER A 179 0.44 28.81 15.87
C SER A 179 0.04 27.41 15.37
N VAL A 180 0.68 26.90 14.32
CA VAL A 180 0.43 25.55 13.80
C VAL A 180 0.96 24.51 14.78
N ILE A 181 2.19 24.69 15.28
CA ILE A 181 2.81 23.75 16.24
C ILE A 181 1.97 23.67 17.52
N HIS A 182 1.62 24.82 18.10
CA HIS A 182 0.80 24.88 19.31
C HIS A 182 -0.55 24.20 19.10
N ARG A 183 -1.23 24.47 17.98
CA ARG A 183 -2.51 23.85 17.68
C ARG A 183 -2.38 22.33 17.46
N ALA A 184 -1.28 21.88 16.87
CA ALA A 184 -1.01 20.47 16.66
C ALA A 184 -0.79 19.75 18.00
N GLU A 185 -0.05 20.35 18.92
CA GLU A 185 0.12 19.86 20.30
C GLU A 185 -1.22 19.74 21.04
N GLU A 186 -2.07 20.77 21.00
CA GLU A 186 -3.41 20.74 21.60
C GLU A 186 -4.28 19.58 21.06
N LYS A 187 -4.09 19.24 19.78
CA LYS A 187 -4.81 18.17 19.09
C LYS A 187 -4.12 16.80 19.23
N GLY A 188 -2.90 16.75 19.77
CA GLY A 188 -2.07 15.55 19.83
C GLY A 188 -1.65 15.01 18.46
N VAL A 189 -1.61 15.87 17.43
CA VAL A 189 -1.23 15.51 16.06
C VAL A 189 0.26 15.80 15.86
N PRO A 190 1.10 14.81 15.48
CA PRO A 190 2.51 15.03 15.26
C PRO A 190 2.76 15.92 14.03
N VAL A 191 3.75 16.81 14.15
CA VAL A 191 4.28 17.60 13.03
C VAL A 191 5.71 17.17 12.75
N VAL A 192 5.94 16.66 11.54
CA VAL A 192 7.24 16.19 11.07
C VAL A 192 7.80 17.18 10.06
N LEU A 193 8.97 17.73 10.31
CA LEU A 193 9.72 18.57 9.37
C LEU A 193 10.62 17.70 8.50
N VAL A 194 10.62 17.90 7.19
CA VAL A 194 11.50 17.19 6.26
C VAL A 194 12.26 18.17 5.37
N ASP A 195 13.55 17.91 5.17
CA ASP A 195 14.43 18.70 4.30
C ASP A 195 14.40 18.17 2.85
N MET A 196 13.21 18.20 2.24
CA MET A 196 12.99 17.87 0.83
C MET A 196 11.72 18.55 0.33
N ASP A 197 11.61 18.78 -0.97
CA ASP A 197 10.41 19.35 -1.56
C ASP A 197 9.20 18.39 -1.49
N THR A 198 8.00 18.92 -1.71
CA THR A 198 6.76 18.12 -1.62
C THR A 198 6.75 16.93 -2.57
N LEU A 199 7.22 17.07 -3.80
CA LEU A 199 7.19 15.96 -4.77
C LEU A 199 8.17 14.86 -4.34
N SER A 200 9.39 15.23 -3.95
CA SER A 200 10.39 14.29 -3.45
C SER A 200 9.90 13.53 -2.20
N ALA A 201 9.24 14.23 -1.26
CA ALA A 201 8.66 13.59 -0.07
C ALA A 201 7.59 12.55 -0.45
N VAL A 202 6.73 12.90 -1.40
CA VAL A 202 5.67 12.02 -1.88
C VAL A 202 6.24 10.79 -2.57
N GLU A 203 7.17 10.97 -3.51
CA GLU A 203 7.80 9.87 -4.24
C GLU A 203 8.56 8.93 -3.29
N LEU A 204 9.26 9.48 -2.31
CA LEU A 204 10.00 8.70 -1.32
C LEU A 204 9.06 7.88 -0.42
N LEU A 205 8.00 8.52 0.09
CA LEU A 205 7.02 7.85 0.94
C LEU A 205 6.22 6.81 0.15
N ASP A 206 5.83 7.09 -1.09
CA ASP A 206 5.11 6.17 -1.98
C ASP A 206 5.98 4.98 -2.41
N ALA A 207 7.26 5.22 -2.74
CA ALA A 207 8.20 4.15 -3.10
C ALA A 207 8.49 3.18 -1.94
N LYS A 208 8.47 3.69 -0.70
CA LYS A 208 8.63 2.88 0.51
C LYS A 208 7.30 2.34 1.04
N TRP A 209 6.18 2.87 0.54
CA TRP A 209 4.83 2.44 0.86
C TRP A 209 4.64 0.97 0.44
N GLY A 210 4.14 0.15 1.36
CA GLY A 210 3.97 -1.29 1.14
C GLY A 210 5.22 -2.16 1.37
N ILE A 211 6.45 -1.64 1.27
CA ILE A 211 7.67 -2.38 1.66
C ILE A 211 7.89 -2.23 3.17
N VAL A 212 7.98 -0.99 3.64
CA VAL A 212 8.21 -0.69 5.07
C VAL A 212 6.96 -1.01 5.89
N ALA A 213 5.78 -0.83 5.30
CA ALA A 213 4.51 -1.12 5.95
C ALA A 213 4.35 -2.58 6.41
N LEU A 214 5.21 -3.54 6.00
CA LEU A 214 5.18 -4.93 6.47
C LEU A 214 6.29 -5.28 7.49
N SER A 215 7.14 -4.32 7.89
CA SER A 215 8.35 -4.60 8.68
C SER A 215 8.12 -4.77 10.19
N GLY A 216 7.00 -4.29 10.73
CA GLY A 216 6.68 -4.43 12.15
C GLY A 216 6.23 -5.84 12.54
N LYS A 217 6.73 -6.38 13.67
CA LYS A 217 6.40 -7.74 14.18
C LYS A 217 4.88 -8.02 14.23
N GLY A 218 4.08 -7.05 14.66
CA GLY A 218 2.61 -7.19 14.69
C GLY A 218 1.97 -7.24 13.30
N LYS A 219 2.54 -6.53 12.33
CA LYS A 219 2.05 -6.52 10.94
C LYS A 219 2.39 -7.83 10.22
N VAL A 220 3.56 -8.40 10.47
CA VAL A 220 3.93 -9.73 9.95
C VAL A 220 2.94 -10.79 10.47
N ALA A 221 2.64 -10.80 11.77
CA ALA A 221 1.67 -11.72 12.34
C ALA A 221 0.29 -11.58 11.68
N ARG A 222 -0.18 -10.34 11.48
CA ARG A 222 -1.45 -10.05 10.81
C ARG A 222 -1.45 -10.47 9.34
N ALA A 223 -0.35 -10.25 8.60
CA ALA A 223 -0.21 -10.67 7.22
C ALA A 223 -0.25 -12.20 7.10
N VAL A 224 0.44 -12.91 7.98
CA VAL A 224 0.41 -14.38 8.06
C VAL A 224 -1.00 -14.88 8.36
N GLU A 225 -1.71 -14.24 9.30
CA GLU A 225 -3.10 -14.58 9.63
C GLU A 225 -4.02 -14.44 8.41
N LEU A 226 -3.95 -13.32 7.69
CA LEU A 226 -4.77 -13.08 6.49
C LEU A 226 -4.48 -14.09 5.38
N VAL A 227 -3.21 -14.37 5.12
CA VAL A 227 -2.79 -15.34 4.11
C VAL A 227 -3.26 -16.75 4.49
N LYS A 228 -3.11 -17.14 5.77
CA LYS A 228 -3.62 -18.44 6.25
C LYS A 228 -5.13 -18.58 6.10
N ALA A 229 -5.90 -17.53 6.38
CA ALA A 229 -7.36 -17.58 6.33
C ALA A 229 -7.95 -17.46 4.91
N SER A 230 -7.18 -16.94 3.95
CA SER A 230 -7.71 -16.54 2.63
C SER A 230 -7.29 -17.44 1.48
N LEU A 231 -6.29 -18.31 1.69
CA LEU A 231 -5.80 -19.25 0.67
C LEU A 231 -6.41 -20.64 0.86
N ASP A 232 -6.71 -21.29 -0.26
CA ASP A 232 -7.01 -22.71 -0.34
C ASP A 232 -5.70 -23.51 -0.27
N TRP A 233 -5.24 -23.75 0.95
CA TRP A 233 -3.99 -24.46 1.22
C TRP A 233 -4.03 -25.92 0.78
N GLU A 234 -5.20 -26.57 0.87
CA GLU A 234 -5.36 -27.96 0.45
C GLU A 234 -5.14 -28.07 -1.06
N ALA A 235 -5.76 -27.19 -1.83
CA ALA A 235 -5.54 -27.10 -3.27
C ALA A 235 -4.08 -26.78 -3.63
N LEU A 236 -3.47 -25.80 -2.95
CA LEU A 236 -2.10 -25.37 -3.25
C LEU A 236 -1.08 -26.46 -2.93
N LEU A 237 -1.17 -27.07 -1.75
CA LEU A 237 -0.25 -28.14 -1.32
C LEU A 237 -0.45 -29.40 -2.17
N GLY A 238 -1.70 -29.76 -2.46
CA GLY A 238 -2.02 -30.87 -3.36
C GLY A 238 -1.45 -30.67 -4.78
N ALA A 239 -1.48 -29.43 -5.30
CA ALA A 239 -0.89 -29.11 -6.59
C ALA A 239 0.65 -29.09 -6.59
N LEU A 240 1.27 -28.88 -5.42
CA LEU A 240 2.72 -29.01 -5.21
C LEU A 240 3.16 -30.46 -4.91
N GLY A 241 2.22 -31.37 -4.68
CA GLY A 241 2.51 -32.77 -4.36
C GLY A 241 3.05 -32.99 -2.94
N VAL A 242 2.68 -32.13 -1.99
CA VAL A 242 3.13 -32.17 -0.59
C VAL A 242 1.97 -32.32 0.38
#